data_AF-A0A497AML2-F1
#
_entry.id   AF-A0A497AML2-F1
#
_cell.length_a   1.000
_cell.length_b   1.000
_cell.length_c   1.000
_cell.angle_alpha   90.00
_cell.angle_beta   90.00
_cell.angle_gamma   90.00
#
_symmetry.space_group_name_H-M   'P 1'
#
loop_
_entity.id
_entity.type
_entity.pdbx_description
1 polymer ?
#
loop_
_entity_poly.entity_id
_entity_poly.type
_entity_poly.pdbx_seq_one_letter_code
_entity_poly.pdbx_strand_id
1 'polypeptide(L)'
;MAHPLVELARKTIETYVKERKVIDPPKELTPEMKERAGVFVSIHKRGQLRGCIGTIEPTRPNVAEEVIHNAISAATRDPRFPPVRPDELPDLEIKVDVLTPPEPVHSLDELDPKRYGLIVQSLKHPWKRGLLLPDLPGINTVEEQVYWTRVHKAGITDPDEPVQMFRFEVKRYT
;
A
#
# COMPACT_ATOMS: atom_id res chain seq x y z
N MET A 1 -12.60 17.63 -7.96
CA MET A 1 -11.38 17.25 -8.70
C MET A 1 -10.66 16.21 -7.86
N ALA A 2 -10.20 15.11 -8.45
CA ALA A 2 -9.45 14.12 -7.69
C ALA A 2 -8.06 14.67 -7.32
N HIS A 3 -7.45 14.09 -6.28
CA HIS A 3 -6.12 14.50 -5.83
C HIS A 3 -5.06 14.26 -6.92
N PRO A 4 -4.00 15.10 -7.04
CA PRO A 4 -2.97 14.93 -8.08
C PRO A 4 -2.31 13.55 -8.12
N LEU A 5 -2.16 12.87 -6.98
CA LEU A 5 -1.65 11.50 -6.93
C LEU A 5 -2.61 10.48 -7.59
N VAL A 6 -3.92 10.67 -7.41
CA VAL A 6 -4.95 9.81 -8.01
C VAL A 6 -5.01 10.02 -9.51
N GLU A 7 -4.93 11.27 -9.96
CA GLU A 7 -4.83 11.61 -11.38
C GLU A 7 -3.57 11.01 -12.03
N LEU A 8 -2.43 11.06 -11.33
CA LEU A 8 -1.20 10.41 -11.79
C LEU A 8 -1.37 8.89 -11.92
N ALA A 9 -1.95 8.24 -10.91
CA ALA A 9 -2.23 6.80 -10.93
C ALA A 9 -3.18 6.43 -12.08
N ARG A 10 -4.27 7.18 -12.27
CA ARG A 10 -5.23 6.99 -13.37
C ARG A 10 -4.58 7.10 -14.73
N LYS A 11 -3.88 8.20 -14.98
CA LYS A 11 -3.16 8.43 -16.24
C LYS A 11 -2.13 7.34 -16.52
N THR A 12 -1.44 6.88 -15.48
CA THR A 12 -0.48 5.77 -15.58
C THR A 12 -1.17 4.49 -16.04
N ILE A 13 -2.25 4.09 -15.34
CA ILE A 13 -3.00 2.87 -15.64
C ILE A 13 -3.55 2.92 -17.05
N GLU A 14 -4.20 4.03 -17.43
CA GLU A 14 -4.78 4.17 -18.76
C GLU A 14 -3.75 4.08 -19.88
N THR A 15 -2.64 4.83 -19.74
CA THR A 15 -1.57 4.82 -20.74
C THR A 15 -0.94 3.42 -20.86
N TYR A 16 -0.67 2.77 -19.73
CA TYR A 16 -0.05 1.45 -19.76
C TYR A 16 -0.98 0.37 -20.30
N VAL A 17 -2.27 0.40 -19.93
CA VAL A 17 -3.25 -0.58 -20.40
C VAL A 17 -3.54 -0.42 -21.89
N LYS A 18 -3.63 0.81 -22.40
CA LYS A 18 -3.92 1.11 -23.82
C LYS A 18 -2.68 0.96 -24.71
N GLU A 19 -1.52 1.44 -24.27
CA GLU A 19 -0.34 1.63 -25.12
C GLU A 19 0.90 0.84 -24.67
N ARG A 20 0.87 0.18 -23.51
CA ARG A 20 2.04 -0.49 -22.89
C ARG A 20 3.23 0.43 -22.64
N LYS A 21 3.00 1.74 -22.51
CA LYS A 21 4.02 2.74 -22.19
C LYS A 21 3.98 3.11 -20.71
N VAL A 22 5.15 3.24 -20.12
CA VAL A 22 5.33 3.85 -18.79
C VAL A 22 5.43 5.36 -19.00
N ILE A 23 4.66 6.13 -18.23
CA ILE A 23 4.74 7.59 -18.29
C ILE A 23 5.86 8.10 -17.40
N ASP A 24 6.43 9.25 -17.77
CA ASP A 24 7.31 10.00 -16.88
C ASP A 24 6.49 10.70 -15.78
N PRO A 25 7.09 10.94 -14.59
CA PRO A 25 6.50 11.82 -13.59
C PRO A 25 6.17 13.22 -14.15
N PRO A 26 5.16 13.92 -13.60
CA PRO A 26 4.87 15.29 -13.97
C PRO A 26 6.11 16.19 -13.81
N LYS A 27 6.28 17.17 -14.70
CA LYS A 27 7.39 18.14 -14.62
C LYS A 27 7.38 18.91 -13.30
N GLU A 28 6.19 19.26 -12.81
CA GLU A 28 5.99 19.92 -11.53
C GLU A 28 5.36 18.94 -10.55
N LEU A 29 6.12 18.57 -9.52
CA LEU A 29 5.67 17.68 -8.46
C LEU A 29 5.09 18.49 -7.29
N THR A 30 3.98 18.04 -6.73
CA THR A 30 3.49 18.55 -5.45
C THR A 30 4.49 18.24 -4.33
N PRO A 31 4.44 18.93 -3.18
CA PRO A 31 5.33 18.63 -2.05
C PRO A 31 5.33 17.15 -1.66
N GLU A 32 4.15 16.54 -1.55
CA GLU A 32 4.00 15.12 -1.21
C GLU A 32 4.60 14.18 -2.27
N MET A 33 4.46 14.51 -3.56
CA MET A 33 5.07 13.73 -4.65
C MET A 33 6.60 13.69 -4.59
N LYS A 34 7.23 14.68 -3.93
CA LYS A 34 8.70 14.76 -3.75
C LYS A 34 9.20 13.96 -2.56
N GLU A 35 8.32 13.59 -1.63
CA GLU A 35 8.68 12.81 -0.44
C GLU A 35 9.08 11.38 -0.82
N ARG A 36 9.72 10.68 0.13
CA ARG A 36 10.01 9.25 0.03
C ARG A 36 9.15 8.50 1.02
N ALA A 37 8.19 7.73 0.50
CA ALA A 37 7.28 6.92 1.29
C ALA A 37 6.95 5.61 0.56
N GLY A 38 6.51 4.61 1.32
CA GLY A 38 5.78 3.47 0.76
C GLY A 38 4.43 3.95 0.22
N VAL A 39 3.98 3.34 -0.88
CA VAL A 39 2.73 3.73 -1.54
C VAL A 39 1.96 2.49 -1.97
N PHE A 40 0.66 2.47 -1.72
CA PHE A 40 -0.25 1.45 -2.25
C PHE A 40 -1.23 2.10 -3.23
N VAL A 41 -1.39 1.48 -4.40
CA VAL A 41 -2.41 1.85 -5.36
C VAL A 41 -3.47 0.75 -5.38
N SER A 42 -4.71 1.13 -5.08
CA SER A 42 -5.85 0.22 -5.05
C SER A 42 -6.86 0.62 -6.13
N ILE A 43 -7.15 -0.32 -7.02
CA ILE A 43 -8.12 -0.20 -8.09
C ILE A 43 -9.39 -0.91 -7.66
N HIS A 44 -10.52 -0.23 -7.77
CA HIS A 44 -11.84 -0.79 -7.53
C HIS A 44 -12.69 -0.64 -8.79
N LYS A 45 -13.65 -1.54 -8.96
CA LYS A 45 -14.65 -1.50 -10.03
C LYS A 45 -16.01 -1.72 -9.38
N ARG A 46 -16.90 -0.72 -9.46
CA ARG A 46 -18.24 -0.75 -8.83
C ARG A 46 -18.17 -1.11 -7.33
N GLY A 47 -17.26 -0.43 -6.61
CA GLY A 47 -17.02 -0.66 -5.18
C GLY A 47 -16.27 -1.95 -4.81
N GLN A 48 -15.99 -2.86 -5.75
CA GLN A 48 -15.27 -4.11 -5.48
C GLN A 48 -13.78 -4.00 -5.83
N LEU A 49 -12.91 -4.62 -5.02
CA LEU A 49 -11.48 -4.65 -5.27
C LEU A 49 -11.16 -5.33 -6.62
N ARG A 50 -10.41 -4.65 -7.48
CA ARG A 50 -10.02 -5.10 -8.84
C ARG A 50 -8.50 -5.26 -9.02
N GLY A 51 -7.72 -4.71 -8.09
CA GLY A 51 -6.28 -4.88 -7.98
C GLY A 51 -5.71 -3.98 -6.89
N CYS A 52 -4.71 -4.44 -6.15
CA CYS A 52 -4.01 -3.62 -5.15
C CYS A 52 -2.58 -4.11 -5.00
N ILE A 53 -1.64 -3.20 -5.27
CA ILE A 53 -0.20 -3.42 -5.09
C ILE A 53 0.40 -2.16 -4.48
N GLY A 54 1.42 -2.35 -3.64
CA GLY A 54 2.19 -1.27 -3.08
C GLY A 54 3.51 -1.73 -2.48
N THR A 55 4.28 -0.76 -2.03
CA THR A 55 5.56 -0.94 -1.34
C THR A 55 5.45 -0.45 0.09
N ILE A 56 6.06 -1.19 1.01
CA ILE A 56 6.08 -0.87 2.45
C ILE A 56 7.08 0.26 2.72
N GLU A 57 8.28 0.12 2.16
CA GLU A 57 9.35 1.11 2.20
C GLU A 57 9.53 1.72 0.82
N PRO A 58 9.99 2.98 0.73
CA PRO A 58 10.21 3.64 -0.55
C PRO A 58 11.30 2.92 -1.36
N THR A 59 10.89 2.25 -2.43
CA THR A 59 11.78 1.57 -3.39
C THR A 59 12.15 2.45 -4.58
N ARG A 60 11.44 3.57 -4.74
CA ARG A 60 11.70 4.58 -5.77
C ARG A 60 12.27 5.88 -5.19
N PRO A 61 12.81 6.78 -6.04
CA PRO A 61 13.36 8.06 -5.60
C PRO A 61 12.35 8.96 -4.89
N ASN A 62 11.06 8.85 -5.21
CA ASN A 62 9.99 9.67 -4.63
C ASN A 62 8.60 9.01 -4.78
N VAL A 63 7.58 9.60 -4.14
CA VAL A 63 6.19 9.13 -4.17
C VAL A 63 5.60 9.12 -5.57
N ALA A 64 5.91 10.09 -6.44
CA ALA A 64 5.37 10.11 -7.81
C ALA A 64 5.80 8.87 -8.61
N GLU A 65 7.08 8.51 -8.54
CA GLU A 65 7.60 7.31 -9.18
C GLU A 65 7.08 6.03 -8.54
N GLU A 66 6.86 6.01 -7.23
CA GLU A 66 6.20 4.88 -6.57
C GLU A 66 4.76 4.71 -7.05
N VAL A 67 3.99 5.80 -7.16
CA VAL A 67 2.62 5.76 -7.69
C VAL A 67 2.62 5.17 -9.10
N ILE A 68 3.50 5.62 -9.99
CA ILE A 68 3.57 5.11 -11.36
C ILE A 68 3.86 3.60 -11.35
N HIS A 69 4.86 3.18 -10.58
CA HIS A 69 5.26 1.78 -10.52
C HIS A 69 4.15 0.87 -9.95
N ASN A 70 3.56 1.27 -8.84
CA ASN A 70 2.54 0.50 -8.13
C ASN A 70 1.20 0.53 -8.85
N ALA A 71 0.86 1.61 -9.56
CA ALA A 71 -0.36 1.68 -10.39
C ALA A 71 -0.31 0.68 -11.55
N ILE A 72 0.82 0.58 -12.25
CA ILE A 72 1.02 -0.43 -13.30
C ILE A 72 0.90 -1.84 -12.71
N SER A 73 1.56 -2.08 -11.59
CA SER A 73 1.56 -3.40 -10.94
C SER A 73 0.18 -3.78 -10.42
N ALA A 74 -0.57 -2.85 -9.83
CA ALA A 74 -1.94 -3.08 -9.39
C ALA A 74 -2.87 -3.43 -10.57
N ALA A 75 -2.67 -2.79 -11.73
CA ALA A 75 -3.47 -3.05 -12.92
C ALA A 75 -3.09 -4.34 -13.66
N THR A 76 -1.86 -4.85 -13.53
CA THR A 76 -1.34 -5.88 -14.43
C THR A 76 -0.66 -7.08 -13.77
N ARG A 77 -0.34 -7.00 -12.48
CA ARG A 77 0.50 -7.97 -11.76
C ARG A 77 -0.06 -8.42 -10.43
N ASP A 78 -1.26 -7.98 -10.05
CA ASP A 78 -1.91 -8.53 -8.86
C ASP A 78 -2.31 -10.00 -9.14
N PRO A 79 -1.71 -10.98 -8.45
CA PRO A 79 -1.91 -12.40 -8.78
C PRO A 79 -3.33 -12.89 -8.50
N ARG A 80 -4.14 -12.11 -7.77
CA ARG A 80 -5.54 -12.45 -7.45
C ARG A 80 -6.49 -12.15 -8.61
N PHE A 81 -6.06 -11.35 -9.58
CA PHE A 81 -6.93 -10.87 -10.66
C PHE A 81 -6.23 -10.96 -12.04
N PRO A 82 -6.98 -11.20 -13.12
CA PRO A 82 -6.43 -11.01 -14.45
C PRO A 82 -6.08 -9.53 -14.71
N PRO A 83 -5.12 -9.23 -15.61
CA PRO A 83 -4.80 -7.85 -15.97
C PRO A 83 -6.03 -7.05 -16.39
N VAL A 84 -6.09 -5.77 -16.00
CA VAL A 84 -7.14 -4.82 -16.37
C VAL A 84 -7.20 -4.65 -17.89
N ARG A 85 -8.41 -4.68 -18.45
CA ARG A 85 -8.63 -4.47 -19.90
C ARG A 85 -9.01 -3.02 -20.22
N PRO A 86 -8.76 -2.55 -21.46
CA PRO A 86 -9.09 -1.20 -21.88
C PRO A 86 -10.57 -0.83 -21.70
N ASP A 87 -11.48 -1.78 -21.91
CA ASP A 87 -12.94 -1.59 -21.73
C ASP A 87 -13.36 -1.39 -20.27
N GLU A 88 -12.52 -1.77 -19.31
CA GLU A 88 -12.80 -1.58 -17.89
C GLU A 88 -12.45 -0.18 -17.38
N LEU A 89 -11.54 0.54 -18.07
CA LEU A 89 -10.96 1.80 -17.60
C LEU A 89 -11.97 2.87 -17.19
N PRO A 90 -13.10 3.09 -17.91
CA PRO A 90 -14.09 4.09 -17.52
C PRO A 90 -14.79 3.80 -16.19
N ASP A 91 -14.85 2.53 -15.78
CA ASP A 91 -15.55 2.06 -14.58
C ASP A 91 -14.63 1.99 -13.33
N LEU A 92 -13.35 2.36 -13.46
CA LEU A 92 -12.38 2.20 -12.38
C LEU A 92 -12.37 3.39 -11.41
N GLU A 93 -12.47 3.05 -10.13
CA GLU A 93 -12.17 3.92 -9.00
C GLU A 93 -10.74 3.64 -8.52
N ILE A 94 -9.94 4.67 -8.31
CA ILE A 94 -8.54 4.52 -7.93
C ILE A 94 -8.32 5.22 -6.60
N LYS A 95 -7.64 4.53 -5.69
CA LYS A 95 -7.22 5.07 -4.40
C LYS A 95 -5.71 4.99 -4.29
N VAL A 96 -5.09 6.02 -3.74
CA VAL A 96 -3.65 6.08 -3.48
C VAL A 96 -3.45 6.28 -1.99
N ASP A 97 -2.77 5.34 -1.36
CA ASP A 97 -2.44 5.35 0.05
C ASP A 97 -0.94 5.62 0.20
N VAL A 98 -0.57 6.73 0.84
CA VAL A 98 0.83 7.09 1.14
C VAL A 98 1.12 6.82 2.61
N LEU A 99 2.12 5.99 2.89
CA LEU A 99 2.49 5.62 4.26
C LEU A 99 3.36 6.70 4.91
N THR A 100 3.08 7.03 6.16
CA THR A 100 4.04 7.79 6.96
C THR A 100 5.27 6.94 7.29
N PRO A 101 6.41 7.57 7.63
CA PRO A 101 7.54 6.84 8.20
C PRO A 101 7.10 5.97 9.39
N PRO A 102 7.51 4.69 9.45
CA PRO A 102 7.16 3.83 10.59
C PRO A 102 7.83 4.31 11.88
N GLU A 103 7.06 4.32 12.97
CA GLU A 103 7.50 4.64 14.32
C GLU A 103 7.57 3.36 15.16
N PRO A 104 8.59 3.18 16.02
CA PRO A 104 8.66 2.01 16.89
C PRO A 104 7.49 1.97 17.88
N VAL A 105 7.03 0.76 18.19
CA VAL A 105 5.95 0.51 19.16
C VAL A 105 6.57 -0.19 20.37
N HIS A 106 6.41 0.40 21.55
CA HIS A 106 6.98 -0.13 22.79
C HIS A 106 5.96 -0.92 23.61
N SER A 107 4.67 -0.65 23.43
CA SER A 107 3.58 -1.37 24.10
C SER A 107 2.30 -1.42 23.26
N LEU A 108 1.38 -2.32 23.59
CA LEU A 108 0.16 -2.54 22.80
C LEU A 108 -0.86 -1.38 22.88
N ASP A 109 -0.83 -0.57 23.94
CA ASP A 109 -1.66 0.62 24.12
C ASP A 109 -1.31 1.76 23.15
N GLU A 110 -0.15 1.68 22.49
CA GLU A 110 0.24 2.58 21.41
C GLU A 110 -0.44 2.25 20.08
N LEU A 111 -1.13 1.11 19.98
CA LEU A 111 -1.77 0.64 18.78
C LEU A 111 -3.28 0.94 18.80
N ASP A 112 -3.79 1.27 17.62
CA ASP A 112 -5.21 1.40 17.35
C ASP A 112 -5.43 0.84 15.93
N PRO A 113 -6.08 -0.33 15.78
CA PRO A 113 -6.28 -0.95 14.47
C PRO A 113 -7.06 -0.08 13.48
N LYS A 114 -7.85 0.89 13.96
CA LYS A 114 -8.58 1.84 13.12
C LYS A 114 -7.69 2.96 12.59
N ARG A 115 -6.69 3.36 13.36
CA ARG A 115 -5.81 4.50 13.02
C ARG A 115 -4.50 4.07 12.38
N TYR A 116 -3.86 3.07 12.95
CA TYR A 116 -2.48 2.71 12.64
C TYR A 116 -2.40 1.39 11.86
N GLY A 117 -1.59 1.38 10.82
CA GLY A 117 -1.06 0.14 10.26
C GLY A 117 0.07 -0.40 11.13
N LEU A 118 0.32 -1.69 11.03
CA LEU A 118 1.31 -2.40 11.85
C LEU A 118 2.33 -3.10 10.96
N ILE A 119 3.60 -2.99 11.34
CA ILE A 119 4.71 -3.80 10.82
C ILE A 119 5.22 -4.68 11.95
N VAL A 120 5.37 -5.96 11.69
CA VAL A 120 6.02 -6.92 12.60
C VAL A 120 7.25 -7.47 11.89
N GLN A 121 8.40 -7.42 12.56
CA GLN A 121 9.66 -7.97 12.04
C GLN A 121 10.32 -8.87 13.08
N SER A 122 10.76 -10.05 12.65
CA SER A 122 11.53 -10.95 13.50
C SER A 122 12.91 -10.38 13.80
N LEU A 123 13.33 -10.48 15.06
CA LEU A 123 14.70 -10.16 15.48
C LEU A 123 15.68 -11.31 15.22
N LYS A 124 15.19 -12.55 15.10
CA LYS A 124 16.02 -13.73 14.76
C LYS A 124 16.21 -13.89 13.24
N HIS A 125 15.17 -13.57 12.48
CA HIS A 125 15.09 -13.77 11.04
C HIS A 125 14.60 -12.49 10.35
N PRO A 126 15.45 -11.47 10.15
CA PRO A 126 15.01 -10.15 9.68
C PRO A 126 14.26 -10.15 8.34
N TRP A 127 14.43 -11.18 7.50
CA TRP A 127 13.64 -11.34 6.27
C TRP A 127 12.16 -11.68 6.51
N LYS A 128 11.80 -12.22 7.69
CA LYS A 128 10.42 -12.41 8.12
C LYS A 128 9.86 -11.08 8.60
N ARG A 129 9.17 -10.39 7.71
CA ARG A 129 8.54 -9.10 7.97
C ARG A 129 7.17 -9.05 7.32
N GLY A 130 6.18 -8.58 8.07
CA GLY A 130 4.81 -8.45 7.62
C GLY A 130 4.29 -7.05 7.87
N LEU A 131 3.41 -6.58 6.99
CA LEU A 131 2.67 -5.32 7.16
C LEU A 131 1.17 -5.58 7.02
N LEU A 132 0.40 -4.89 7.83
CA LEU A 132 -1.04 -4.80 7.73
C LEU A 132 -1.45 -3.32 7.73
N LEU A 133 -2.31 -2.93 6.78
CA LEU A 133 -2.87 -1.58 6.70
C LEU A 133 -3.91 -1.36 7.82
N PRO A 134 -4.16 -0.10 8.22
CA PRO A 134 -5.22 0.23 9.18
C PRO A 134 -6.63 0.01 8.61
N ASP A 135 -7.61 -0.04 9.51
CA ASP A 135 -9.05 -0.03 9.24
C ASP A 135 -9.51 -1.12 8.26
N LEU A 136 -9.00 -2.34 8.47
CA LEU A 136 -9.40 -3.50 7.67
C LEU A 136 -10.64 -4.20 8.25
N PRO A 137 -11.61 -4.61 7.42
CA PRO A 137 -12.73 -5.43 7.87
C PRO A 137 -12.24 -6.72 8.55
N GLY A 138 -12.76 -7.01 9.75
CA GLY A 138 -12.43 -8.22 10.51
C GLY A 138 -11.21 -8.10 11.42
N ILE A 139 -10.55 -6.94 11.49
CA ILE A 139 -9.49 -6.65 12.45
C ILE A 139 -9.97 -5.54 13.39
N ASN A 140 -10.47 -5.93 14.56
CA ASN A 140 -11.14 -5.01 15.48
C ASN A 140 -10.35 -4.77 16.78
N THR A 141 -9.42 -5.66 17.11
CA THR A 141 -8.59 -5.58 18.32
C THR A 141 -7.11 -5.50 17.99
N VAL A 142 -6.32 -4.96 18.93
CA VAL A 142 -4.86 -4.90 18.79
C VAL A 142 -4.26 -6.31 18.73
N GLU A 143 -4.79 -7.24 19.51
CA GLU A 143 -4.37 -8.63 19.54
C GLU A 143 -4.58 -9.32 18.19
N GLU A 144 -5.75 -9.12 17.57
CA GLU A 144 -6.03 -9.60 16.21
C GLU A 144 -5.06 -8.96 15.21
N GLN A 145 -4.83 -7.65 15.30
CA GLN A 145 -3.92 -6.94 14.39
C GLN A 145 -2.50 -7.50 14.48
N VAL A 146 -1.98 -7.68 15.70
CA VAL A 146 -0.65 -8.25 15.94
C VAL A 146 -0.59 -9.68 15.45
N TYR A 147 -1.55 -10.52 15.81
CA TYR A 147 -1.61 -11.92 15.38
C TYR A 147 -1.62 -12.04 13.86
N TRP A 148 -2.50 -11.33 13.17
CA TRP A 148 -2.62 -11.37 11.71
C TRP A 148 -1.36 -10.89 11.01
N THR A 149 -0.78 -9.79 11.50
CA THR A 149 0.45 -9.25 10.91
C THR A 149 1.62 -10.22 11.12
N ARG A 150 1.77 -10.77 12.33
CA ARG A 150 2.84 -11.69 12.70
C ARG A 150 2.74 -13.01 11.93
N VAL A 151 1.59 -13.68 11.98
CA VAL A 151 1.43 -15.04 11.47
C VAL A 151 1.21 -15.03 9.96
N HIS A 152 0.23 -14.27 9.49
CA HIS A 152 -0.23 -14.36 8.10
C HIS A 152 0.52 -13.43 7.14
N LYS A 153 1.13 -12.34 7.65
CA LYS A 153 1.91 -11.42 6.82
C LYS A 153 3.42 -11.64 6.95
N ALA A 154 3.93 -11.88 8.16
CA ALA A 154 5.37 -12.08 8.38
C ALA A 154 5.81 -13.55 8.36
N GLY A 155 4.88 -14.51 8.48
CA GLY A 155 5.20 -15.94 8.56
C GLY A 155 5.92 -16.33 9.86
N ILE A 156 5.66 -15.60 10.94
CA ILE A 156 6.25 -15.85 12.27
C ILE A 156 5.23 -16.59 13.13
N THR A 157 5.31 -17.92 13.16
CA THR A 157 4.33 -18.78 13.86
C THR A 157 4.73 -19.17 15.27
N ASP A 158 6.01 -19.17 15.59
CA ASP A 158 6.51 -19.40 16.95
C ASP A 158 6.10 -18.21 17.84
N PRO A 159 5.29 -18.40 18.90
CA PRO A 159 4.87 -17.31 19.78
C PRO A 159 6.03 -16.68 20.57
N ASP A 160 7.09 -17.45 20.85
CA ASP A 160 8.24 -17.00 21.64
C ASP A 160 9.34 -16.34 20.78
N GLU A 161 9.17 -16.31 19.46
CA GLU A 161 10.11 -15.63 18.55
C GLU A 161 10.09 -14.11 18.84
N PRO A 162 11.23 -13.50 19.23
CA PRO A 162 11.26 -12.08 19.56
C PRO A 162 11.05 -11.24 18.30
N VAL A 163 10.20 -10.22 18.40
CA VAL A 163 9.85 -9.33 17.29
C VAL A 163 10.02 -7.87 17.68
N GLN A 164 10.28 -7.04 16.67
CA GLN A 164 10.12 -5.60 16.75
C GLN A 164 8.83 -5.21 16.02
N MET A 165 8.12 -4.23 16.57
CA MET A 165 6.90 -3.69 15.99
C MET A 165 7.05 -2.22 15.65
N PHE A 166 6.41 -1.81 14.57
CA PHE A 166 6.32 -0.41 14.16
C PHE A 166 4.89 -0.08 13.75
N ARG A 167 4.44 1.14 14.07
CA ARG A 167 3.16 1.69 13.61
C ARG A 167 3.39 2.75 12.55
N PHE A 168 2.41 2.96 11.69
CA PHE A 168 2.40 4.04 10.71
C PHE A 168 0.97 4.48 10.43
N GLU A 169 0.79 5.71 9.96
CA GLU A 169 -0.49 6.21 9.45
C GLU A 169 -0.51 6.13 7.92
N VAL A 170 -1.73 6.17 7.38
CA VAL A 170 -1.96 6.17 5.93
C VAL A 170 -2.69 7.45 5.55
N LYS A 171 -2.09 8.23 4.66
CA LYS A 171 -2.77 9.32 3.96
C LYS A 171 -3.45 8.74 2.73
N ARG A 172 -4.78 8.63 2.77
CA ARG A 172 -5.60 8.04 1.71
C ARG A 172 -6.19 9.12 0.80
N TYR A 173 -5.95 8.97 -0.50
CA TYR A 173 -6.47 9.84 -1.55
C TYR A 173 -7.41 9.07 -2.48
N THR A 174 -8.51 9.71 -2.87
CA THR A 174 -9.56 9.16 -3.75
C THR A 174 -9.92 10.13 -4.87
#